data_AF-A0A7S3QB99-F1
#
_entry.id   AF-A0A7S3QB99-F1
#
_cell.length_a   1.000
_cell.length_b   1.000
_cell.length_c   1.000
_cell.angle_alpha   90.00
_cell.angle_beta   90.00
_cell.angle_gamma   90.00
#
_symmetry.space_group_name_H-M   'P 1'
#
loop_
_entity.id
_entity.type
_entity.pdbx_description
1 polymer ?
#
loop_
_entity_poly.entity_id
_entity_poly.type
_entity_poly.pdbx_seq_one_letter_code
_entity_poly.pdbx_strand_id
1 'polypeptide(L)'
;HGPDRRNIYYIEIETSTGNFYNIHNKQLNSPITFEEANSDALVYESGYNGIFVEPTDARFNKHGDPEVLIHQYINPFNGWVGPRKTTNFIYTAFNSNTSEWYIPIPILEDDDPGLTSLGAFDKTKEKDVPAVMVSRGSSVDYFDGSKSSTGSIPSFTKNNEKSFEAEFKEFKGWLDIRNPHKDGRLMVLDSFRGTEISEEYYMGIHLYGDGGFVERNSNESSGLWKKCWEATTDDECFVETCPMNEKLLKVVLNSAFDVEVLMFKIFERQDGKWDQILKKKPRGELPFSYETCLSVSGDFQFILKARRSNEIDDSTSFGEYKLIWGGDMLVEKEYPVPKEGNVKEGFRFGQKPSSPSSPRPSPSSTS
;
A
#
# COMPACT_ATOMS: atom_id res chain seq x y z
N HIS A 1 -7.44 17.81 -13.97
CA HIS A 1 -7.46 18.58 -12.71
C HIS A 1 -8.89 18.75 -12.23
N GLY A 2 -9.12 18.72 -10.91
CA GLY A 2 -10.45 18.87 -10.30
C GLY A 2 -10.82 20.34 -10.03
N PRO A 3 -11.94 20.61 -9.31
CA PRO A 3 -12.35 21.97 -9.02
C PRO A 3 -11.33 22.67 -8.13
N ASP A 4 -11.46 23.98 -8.06
CA ASP A 4 -10.82 24.79 -7.04
C ASP A 4 -11.21 24.29 -5.64
N ARG A 5 -10.21 23.91 -4.85
CA ARG A 5 -10.40 23.29 -3.53
C ARG A 5 -10.09 24.31 -2.44
N ARG A 6 -10.89 24.29 -1.38
CA ARG A 6 -10.75 25.17 -0.23
C ARG A 6 -10.90 24.40 1.04
N ASN A 7 -10.23 24.93 2.06
CA ASN A 7 -10.16 24.41 3.41
C ASN A 7 -9.56 23.00 3.46
N ILE A 8 -9.05 22.63 4.63
CA ILE A 8 -8.58 21.29 4.93
C ILE A 8 -9.34 20.83 6.15
N TYR A 9 -9.82 19.60 6.09
CA TYR A 9 -10.57 18.96 7.16
C TYR A 9 -9.90 17.65 7.55
N TYR A 10 -10.06 17.24 8.80
CA TYR A 10 -9.55 15.98 9.33
C TYR A 10 -10.68 15.21 10.01
N ILE A 11 -10.81 13.94 9.62
CA ILE A 11 -11.74 12.99 10.20
C ILE A 11 -11.04 11.64 10.35
N GLU A 12 -11.42 10.90 11.38
CA GLU A 12 -11.02 9.52 11.60
C GLU A 12 -12.21 8.59 11.34
N ILE A 13 -11.92 7.40 10.82
CA ILE A 13 -12.93 6.36 10.58
C ILE A 13 -12.61 5.17 11.46
N GLU A 14 -13.52 4.83 12.35
CA GLU A 14 -13.48 3.57 13.09
C GLU A 14 -13.97 2.45 12.16
N THR A 15 -13.05 1.73 11.53
CA THR A 15 -13.38 0.75 10.48
C THR A 15 -14.19 -0.45 10.97
N SER A 16 -14.18 -0.74 12.27
CA SER A 16 -15.00 -1.80 12.87
C SER A 16 -16.49 -1.45 12.94
N THR A 17 -16.82 -0.16 13.04
CA THR A 17 -18.19 0.33 13.20
C THR A 17 -18.68 1.15 12.00
N GLY A 18 -17.75 1.68 11.21
CA GLY A 18 -18.01 2.66 10.15
C GLY A 18 -18.30 4.07 10.67
N ASN A 19 -18.11 4.32 11.97
CA ASN A 19 -18.36 5.63 12.56
C ASN A 19 -17.23 6.62 12.22
N PHE A 20 -17.60 7.89 12.05
CA PHE A 20 -16.68 8.99 11.80
C PHE A 20 -16.47 9.80 13.07
N TYR A 21 -15.24 10.22 13.33
CA TYR A 21 -14.89 11.06 14.47
C TYR A 21 -14.04 12.24 14.02
N ASN A 22 -14.13 13.36 14.73
CA ASN A 22 -13.15 14.43 14.59
C ASN A 22 -11.93 14.18 15.50
N ILE A 23 -10.97 15.10 15.43
CA ILE A 23 -9.72 15.06 16.22
C ILE A 23 -9.94 15.08 17.75
N HIS A 24 -11.12 15.51 18.21
CA HIS A 24 -11.50 15.55 19.62
C HIS A 24 -12.37 14.36 20.04
N ASN A 25 -12.40 13.29 19.23
CA ASN A 25 -13.23 12.09 19.44
C ASN A 25 -14.74 12.36 19.48
N LYS A 26 -15.21 13.48 18.93
CA LYS A 26 -16.64 13.73 18.74
C LYS A 26 -17.10 12.93 17.53
N GLN A 27 -18.06 12.02 17.74
CA GLN A 27 -18.71 11.31 16.64
C GLN A 27 -19.43 12.31 15.73
N LEU A 28 -19.20 12.21 14.42
CA LEU A 28 -19.82 13.03 13.38
C LEU A 28 -20.99 12.28 12.74
N ASN A 29 -21.98 13.03 12.25
CA ASN A 29 -23.09 12.45 11.52
C ASN A 29 -22.64 11.95 10.14
N SER A 30 -23.30 10.89 9.64
CA SER A 30 -23.08 10.40 8.28
C SER A 30 -24.38 10.50 7.48
N PRO A 31 -24.42 11.24 6.36
CA PRO A 31 -23.32 11.99 5.75
C PRO A 31 -22.94 13.25 6.55
N ILE A 32 -21.64 13.59 6.55
CA ILE A 32 -21.12 14.81 7.20
C ILE A 32 -21.51 16.02 6.35
N THR A 33 -22.17 17.02 6.95
CA THR A 33 -22.55 18.25 6.22
C THR A 33 -21.40 19.25 6.17
N PHE A 34 -21.49 20.25 5.29
CA PHE A 34 -20.49 21.32 5.21
C PHE A 34 -20.41 22.14 6.51
N GLU A 35 -21.56 22.40 7.13
CA GLU A 35 -21.65 23.14 8.39
C GLU A 35 -20.98 22.37 9.53
N GLU A 36 -21.24 21.05 9.62
CA GLU A 36 -20.62 20.17 10.60
C GLU A 36 -19.11 20.03 10.36
N ALA A 37 -18.68 19.88 9.11
CA ALA A 37 -17.26 19.83 8.77
C ALA A 37 -16.53 21.12 9.17
N ASN A 38 -17.14 22.29 8.92
CA ASN A 38 -16.56 23.58 9.32
C ASN A 38 -16.52 23.77 10.83
N SER A 39 -17.53 23.32 11.57
CA SER A 39 -17.57 23.48 13.02
C SER A 39 -16.68 22.50 13.75
N ASP A 40 -16.57 21.27 13.26
CA ASP A 40 -16.02 20.15 14.05
C ASP A 40 -14.80 19.48 13.43
N ALA A 41 -14.53 19.64 12.14
CA ALA A 41 -13.45 18.93 11.43
C ALA A 41 -12.44 19.86 10.75
N LEU A 42 -12.60 21.18 10.83
CA LEU A 42 -11.74 22.15 10.15
C LEU A 42 -10.32 22.16 10.74
N VAL A 43 -9.34 21.94 9.89
CA VAL A 43 -7.89 22.01 10.20
C VAL A 43 -7.31 23.34 9.77
N TYR A 44 -7.64 23.75 8.55
CA TYR A 44 -7.10 24.96 7.94
C TYR A 44 -8.16 25.62 7.07
N GLU A 45 -8.39 26.91 7.28
CA GLU A 45 -9.23 27.74 6.42
C GLU A 45 -8.36 28.44 5.38
N SER A 46 -8.51 28.07 4.10
CA SER A 46 -7.88 28.80 3.01
C SER A 46 -8.76 30.02 2.70
N GLY A 47 -8.35 31.20 3.16
CA GLY A 47 -9.15 32.43 3.05
C GLY A 47 -9.65 32.77 1.63
N TYR A 48 -10.47 33.82 1.51
CA TYR A 48 -11.22 34.12 0.29
C TYR A 48 -10.43 34.66 -0.93
N ASN A 49 -9.10 34.80 -0.83
CA ASN A 49 -8.28 35.61 -1.74
C ASN A 49 -7.78 34.89 -3.01
N GLY A 50 -8.55 33.94 -3.55
CA GLY A 50 -8.13 33.20 -4.75
C GLY A 50 -6.96 32.22 -4.52
N ILE A 51 -6.63 31.96 -3.26
CA ILE A 51 -5.72 30.89 -2.84
C ILE A 51 -6.56 29.64 -2.61
N PHE A 52 -6.09 28.55 -3.19
CA PHE A 52 -6.70 27.23 -3.07
C PHE A 52 -5.74 26.29 -2.36
N VAL A 53 -6.30 25.23 -1.78
CA VAL A 53 -5.53 24.23 -1.04
C VAL A 53 -5.98 22.83 -1.35
N GLU A 54 -5.03 21.91 -1.28
CA GLU A 54 -5.32 20.49 -1.25
C GLU A 54 -4.32 19.76 -0.35
N PRO A 55 -4.75 18.70 0.36
CA PRO A 55 -3.82 17.84 1.06
C PRO A 55 -3.03 17.03 0.04
N THR A 56 -1.71 16.95 0.18
CA THR A 56 -0.86 16.10 -0.66
C THR A 56 -0.38 14.86 0.05
N ASP A 57 -0.24 14.92 1.37
CA ASP A 57 0.12 13.78 2.21
C ASP A 57 -0.38 13.99 3.64
N ALA A 58 -0.65 12.90 4.35
CA ALA A 58 -1.06 12.91 5.75
C ALA A 58 -0.53 11.66 6.44
N ARG A 59 -0.09 11.81 7.69
CA ARG A 59 0.43 10.70 8.51
C ARG A 59 0.22 11.00 9.99
N PHE A 60 0.58 10.04 10.83
CA PHE A 60 0.74 10.27 12.26
C PHE A 60 2.22 10.48 12.58
N ASN A 61 2.51 11.41 13.48
CA ASN A 61 3.84 11.60 14.02
C ASN A 61 4.13 10.52 15.10
N LYS A 62 5.34 10.55 15.68
CA LYS A 62 5.75 9.57 16.70
C LYS A 62 4.93 9.61 18.01
N HIS A 63 4.13 10.67 18.22
CA HIS A 63 3.23 10.81 19.36
C HIS A 63 1.83 10.29 19.05
N GLY A 64 1.56 9.88 17.80
CA GLY A 64 0.24 9.50 17.34
C GLY A 64 -0.65 10.69 16.98
N ASP A 65 -0.12 11.92 16.92
CA ASP A 65 -0.89 13.07 16.46
C ASP A 65 -0.85 13.16 14.92
N PRO A 66 -1.96 13.50 14.26
CA PRO A 66 -1.97 13.66 12.81
C PRO A 66 -1.19 14.90 12.37
N GLU A 67 -0.49 14.75 11.25
CA GLU A 67 0.20 15.82 10.54
C GLU A 67 -0.16 15.78 9.06
N VAL A 68 -0.31 16.96 8.45
CA VAL A 68 -0.84 17.15 7.11
C VAL A 68 0.08 18.08 6.33
N LEU A 69 0.44 17.64 5.12
CA LEU A 69 1.12 18.44 4.13
C LEU A 69 0.08 18.98 3.14
N ILE A 70 0.09 20.30 2.95
CA ILE A 70 -0.91 21.02 2.18
C ILE A 70 -0.21 21.74 1.03
N HIS A 71 -0.65 21.50 -0.19
CA HIS A 71 -0.26 22.29 -1.34
C HIS A 71 -1.16 23.54 -1.44
N GLN A 72 -0.54 24.72 -1.38
CA GLN A 72 -1.20 25.99 -1.68
C GLN A 72 -0.90 26.40 -3.11
N TYR A 73 -1.96 26.78 -3.83
CA TYR A 73 -1.85 27.19 -5.22
C TYR A 73 -2.84 28.28 -5.58
N ILE A 74 -2.54 28.98 -6.68
CA ILE A 74 -3.49 29.82 -7.39
C ILE A 74 -3.88 29.15 -8.71
N ASN A 75 -5.10 29.42 -9.16
CA ASN A 75 -5.55 29.03 -10.48
C ASN A 75 -5.63 30.28 -11.36
N PRO A 76 -4.61 30.54 -12.21
CA PRO A 76 -4.63 31.72 -13.08
C PRO A 76 -5.62 31.57 -14.24
N PHE A 77 -6.20 30.38 -14.43
CA PHE A 77 -7.18 30.10 -15.47
C PHE A 77 -8.58 30.06 -14.84
N ASN A 78 -9.54 30.72 -15.48
CA ASN A 78 -10.93 30.63 -15.05
C ASN A 78 -11.49 29.25 -15.44
N GLY A 79 -11.66 28.36 -14.46
CA GLY A 79 -12.35 27.07 -14.64
C GLY A 79 -11.53 25.84 -14.24
N TRP A 80 -12.02 24.68 -14.66
CA TRP A 80 -11.55 23.35 -14.24
C TRP A 80 -10.24 22.90 -14.91
N VAL A 81 -9.75 23.67 -15.89
CA VAL A 81 -8.70 23.24 -16.82
C VAL A 81 -7.60 24.29 -16.87
N GLY A 82 -6.42 23.93 -16.36
CA GLY A 82 -5.22 24.74 -16.41
C GLY A 82 -4.17 24.26 -15.40
N PRO A 83 -2.87 24.47 -15.66
CA PRO A 83 -1.84 24.18 -14.68
C PRO A 83 -2.03 25.08 -13.47
N ARG A 84 -2.09 24.46 -12.29
CA ARG A 84 -2.08 25.17 -11.01
C ARG A 84 -0.70 25.76 -10.81
N LYS A 85 -0.66 26.97 -10.25
CA LYS A 85 0.59 27.61 -9.90
C LYS A 85 0.82 27.46 -8.41
N THR A 86 1.81 26.67 -8.04
CA THR A 86 2.19 26.45 -6.65
C THR A 86 2.65 27.76 -6.05
N THR A 87 2.08 28.16 -4.92
CA THR A 87 2.54 29.32 -4.14
C THR A 87 3.29 28.90 -2.90
N ASN A 88 2.89 27.79 -2.26
CA ASN A 88 3.56 27.26 -1.08
C ASN A 88 3.26 25.77 -0.87
N PHE A 89 4.09 25.12 -0.06
CA PHE A 89 3.73 23.92 0.68
C PHE A 89 3.68 24.24 2.15
N ILE A 90 2.57 23.93 2.79
CA ILE A 90 2.39 24.18 4.21
C ILE A 90 2.32 22.87 4.99
N TYR A 91 3.02 22.85 6.11
CA TYR A 91 2.88 21.86 7.15
C TYR A 91 1.92 22.33 8.25
N THR A 92 1.05 21.45 8.72
CA THR A 92 0.37 21.59 10.03
C THR A 92 0.32 20.23 10.72
N ALA A 93 0.24 20.25 12.04
CA ALA A 93 0.04 19.05 12.83
C ALA A 93 -0.79 19.37 14.07
N PHE A 94 -1.52 18.38 14.56
CA PHE A 94 -2.21 18.47 15.82
C PHE A 94 -1.22 18.27 16.97
N ASN A 95 -1.45 18.95 18.09
CA ASN A 95 -0.71 18.74 19.32
C ASN A 95 -1.69 18.32 20.40
N SER A 96 -1.68 17.03 20.75
CA SER A 96 -2.55 16.48 21.80
C SER A 96 -2.35 17.10 23.17
N ASN A 97 -1.18 17.68 23.46
CA ASN A 97 -0.94 18.34 24.75
C ASN A 97 -1.69 19.67 24.88
N THR A 98 -1.83 20.41 23.77
CA THR A 98 -2.57 21.68 23.74
C THR A 98 -4.00 21.50 23.21
N SER A 99 -4.30 20.34 22.62
CA SER A 99 -5.55 20.04 21.92
C SER A 99 -5.83 21.05 20.80
N GLU A 100 -4.79 21.47 20.07
CA GLU A 100 -4.86 22.48 19.01
C GLU A 100 -4.04 22.05 17.79
N TRP A 101 -4.45 22.51 16.60
CA TRP A 101 -3.64 22.44 15.39
C TRP A 101 -2.59 23.56 15.39
N TYR A 102 -1.38 23.25 14.94
CA TYR A 102 -0.38 24.30 14.69
C TYR A 102 -0.87 25.28 13.64
N ILE A 103 -0.52 26.55 13.85
CA ILE A 103 -0.61 27.57 12.81
C ILE A 103 0.15 27.05 11.59
N PRO A 104 -0.47 27.02 10.40
CA PRO A 104 0.12 26.49 9.18
C PRO A 104 1.52 27.09 8.93
N ILE A 105 2.52 26.23 8.77
CA ILE A 105 3.95 26.57 8.69
C ILE A 105 4.41 26.45 7.23
N PRO A 106 4.83 27.55 6.58
CA PRO A 106 5.33 27.49 5.22
C PRO A 106 6.65 26.70 5.16
N ILE A 107 6.77 25.84 4.14
CA ILE A 107 7.97 25.04 3.86
C ILE A 107 8.76 25.68 2.73
N LEU A 108 8.06 26.18 1.70
CA LEU A 108 8.63 26.75 0.50
C LEU A 108 7.86 28.03 0.13
N GLU A 109 8.49 29.18 0.29
CA GLU A 109 8.02 30.41 -0.35
C GLU A 109 8.72 30.52 -1.70
N ASP A 110 7.97 30.37 -2.78
CA ASP A 110 8.49 30.52 -4.14
C ASP A 110 8.14 31.92 -4.66
N ASP A 111 9.17 32.72 -4.92
CA ASP A 111 8.99 34.08 -5.46
C ASP A 111 8.47 34.06 -6.91
N ASP A 112 8.62 32.93 -7.62
CA ASP A 112 8.08 32.72 -8.96
C ASP A 112 7.20 31.47 -8.97
N PRO A 113 5.86 31.60 -8.85
CA PRO A 113 4.96 30.47 -8.69
C PRO A 113 4.99 29.61 -9.96
N GLY A 114 5.73 28.50 -9.86
CA GLY A 114 6.01 27.55 -10.93
C GLY A 114 4.83 26.64 -11.29
N LEU A 115 5.07 25.74 -12.24
CA LEU A 115 4.11 24.67 -12.60
C LEU A 115 3.88 23.72 -11.42
N THR A 116 2.71 23.07 -11.40
CA THR A 116 2.25 22.13 -10.38
C THR A 116 3.37 21.31 -9.75
N SER A 117 3.57 21.52 -8.46
CA SER A 117 4.45 20.73 -7.61
C SER A 117 3.68 19.62 -6.89
N LEU A 118 4.35 18.51 -6.63
CA LEU A 118 3.90 17.45 -5.72
C LEU A 118 4.68 17.58 -4.41
N GLY A 119 4.12 17.06 -3.32
CA GLY A 119 4.83 17.02 -2.05
C GLY A 119 4.39 15.85 -1.18
N ALA A 120 5.34 15.29 -0.44
CA ALA A 120 5.09 14.22 0.53
C ALA A 120 6.08 14.28 1.69
N PHE A 121 5.71 13.63 2.78
CA PHE A 121 6.59 13.43 3.91
C PHE A 121 7.68 12.40 3.60
N ASP A 122 8.88 12.62 4.13
CA ASP A 122 9.88 11.58 4.26
C ASP A 122 9.46 10.61 5.38
N LYS A 123 9.10 9.40 4.97
CA LYS A 123 8.64 8.30 5.84
C LYS A 123 9.76 7.31 6.19
N THR A 124 11.01 7.60 5.86
CA THR A 124 12.16 6.72 6.14
C THR A 124 12.56 6.72 7.61
N LYS A 125 12.31 7.83 8.32
CA LYS A 125 12.63 7.99 9.74
C LYS A 125 11.51 8.70 10.48
N GLU A 126 11.16 8.17 11.64
CA GLU A 126 10.32 8.90 12.59
C GLU A 126 11.13 10.02 13.24
N LYS A 127 10.65 11.25 13.09
CA LYS A 127 11.21 12.47 13.69
C LYS A 127 10.10 13.22 14.43
N ASP A 128 10.49 14.13 15.33
CA ASP A 128 9.56 15.08 15.96
C ASP A 128 8.89 16.02 14.94
N VAL A 129 9.67 16.46 13.96
CA VAL A 129 9.21 17.25 12.82
C VAL A 129 9.66 16.49 11.58
N PRO A 130 8.75 16.09 10.68
CA PRO A 130 9.11 15.30 9.53
C PRO A 130 9.96 16.12 8.55
N ALA A 131 10.76 15.43 7.75
CA ALA A 131 11.27 16.05 6.54
C ALA A 131 10.21 15.97 5.44
N VAL A 132 10.29 16.89 4.48
CA VAL A 132 9.35 16.99 3.36
C VAL A 132 10.12 17.01 2.06
N MET A 133 9.62 16.31 1.07
CA MET A 133 10.09 16.40 -0.30
C MET A 133 9.05 17.17 -1.11
N VAL A 134 9.50 18.04 -2.01
CA VAL A 134 8.64 18.80 -2.94
C VAL A 134 9.21 18.70 -4.35
N SER A 135 8.40 18.33 -5.36
CA SER A 135 8.85 18.39 -6.76
C SER A 135 8.70 19.79 -7.35
N ARG A 136 9.66 20.24 -8.15
CA ARG A 136 9.62 21.48 -8.92
C ARG A 136 10.22 21.25 -10.30
N GLY A 137 9.36 21.10 -11.30
CA GLY A 137 9.81 20.76 -12.66
C GLY A 137 10.54 19.42 -12.68
N SER A 138 11.85 19.45 -12.95
CA SER A 138 12.75 18.30 -12.97
C SER A 138 13.46 18.03 -11.64
N SER A 139 13.28 18.84 -10.60
CA SER A 139 13.92 18.60 -9.31
C SER A 139 12.96 18.14 -8.23
N VAL A 140 13.47 17.36 -7.27
CA VAL A 140 12.86 17.13 -5.96
C VAL A 140 13.71 17.84 -4.94
N ASP A 141 13.15 18.89 -4.35
CA ASP A 141 13.75 19.59 -3.24
C ASP A 141 13.42 18.88 -1.93
N TYR A 142 14.46 18.62 -1.14
CA TYR A 142 14.31 18.01 0.18
C TYR A 142 14.44 19.08 1.27
N PHE A 143 13.53 19.08 2.24
CA PHE A 143 13.51 20.02 3.37
C PHE A 143 13.60 19.25 4.69
N ASP A 144 14.66 19.50 5.46
CA ASP A 144 14.77 18.97 6.82
C ASP A 144 13.90 19.77 7.78
N GLY A 145 12.95 19.09 8.41
CA GLY A 145 12.16 19.61 9.52
C GLY A 145 12.95 19.59 10.82
N SER A 146 12.88 20.69 11.57
CA SER A 146 13.49 20.84 12.90
C SER A 146 12.58 21.67 13.80
N LYS A 147 12.74 21.55 15.12
CA LYS A 147 12.13 22.48 16.08
C LYS A 147 12.93 23.79 16.06
N SER A 148 12.27 24.94 16.01
CA SER A 148 13.00 26.21 16.08
C SER A 148 13.83 26.30 17.37
N SER A 149 14.93 27.05 17.31
CA SER A 149 15.74 27.40 18.48
C SER A 149 14.95 28.18 19.54
N THR A 150 13.83 28.79 19.16
CA THR A 150 12.90 29.52 20.03
C THR A 150 11.83 28.63 20.67
N GLY A 151 11.79 27.33 20.35
CA GLY A 151 11.31 26.31 21.27
C GLY A 151 9.92 25.71 21.06
N SER A 152 9.19 26.03 19.99
CA SER A 152 7.86 25.41 19.78
C SER A 152 7.38 25.32 18.34
N ILE A 153 7.83 26.19 17.44
CA ILE A 153 7.35 26.22 16.07
C ILE A 153 8.32 25.43 15.18
N PRO A 154 7.85 24.41 14.45
CA PRO A 154 8.63 23.75 13.42
C PRO A 154 9.21 24.73 12.39
N SER A 155 10.38 24.40 11.85
CA SER A 155 11.00 25.11 10.73
C SER A 155 11.58 24.12 9.73
N PHE A 156 11.55 24.49 8.46
CA PHE A 156 12.02 23.66 7.35
C PHE A 156 13.20 24.34 6.67
N THR A 157 14.26 23.59 6.42
CA THR A 157 15.46 24.10 5.74
C THR A 157 15.80 23.19 4.57
N LYS A 158 15.96 23.77 3.38
CA LYS A 158 16.33 23.03 2.18
C LYS A 158 17.69 22.36 2.36
N ASN A 159 17.75 21.07 2.08
CA ASN A 159 18.96 20.26 2.12
C ASN A 159 19.38 19.89 0.69
N ASN A 160 20.31 20.67 0.14
CA ASN A 160 20.78 20.49 -1.24
C ASN A 160 21.48 19.15 -1.49
N GLU A 161 22.03 18.49 -0.46
CA GLU A 161 22.71 17.20 -0.62
C GLU A 161 21.71 16.04 -0.82
N LYS A 162 20.50 16.19 -0.29
CA LYS A 162 19.42 15.20 -0.42
C LYS A 162 18.43 15.52 -1.54
N SER A 163 18.43 16.77 -2.01
CA SER A 163 17.68 17.14 -3.20
C SER A 163 18.20 16.37 -4.42
N PHE A 164 17.29 16.06 -5.33
CA PHE A 164 17.55 15.24 -6.50
C PHE A 164 17.10 15.99 -7.75
N GLU A 165 17.91 15.96 -8.81
CA GLU A 165 17.51 16.46 -10.12
C GLU A 165 17.31 15.24 -11.02
N ALA A 166 16.07 15.01 -11.43
CA ALA A 166 15.76 13.99 -12.41
C ALA A 166 16.25 14.43 -13.80
N GLU A 167 16.59 13.44 -14.62
CA GLU A 167 16.96 13.69 -16.01
C GLU A 167 15.78 14.20 -16.86
N PHE A 168 14.53 14.01 -16.41
CA PHE A 168 13.34 14.41 -17.17
C PHE A 168 12.55 15.53 -16.49
N LYS A 169 11.63 16.10 -17.27
CA LYS A 169 11.14 17.48 -17.07
C LYS A 169 9.96 17.59 -16.13
N GLU A 170 9.27 16.49 -15.81
CA GLU A 170 7.98 16.58 -15.12
C GLU A 170 7.62 15.31 -14.35
N PHE A 171 7.65 15.43 -13.03
CA PHE A 171 7.10 14.42 -12.13
C PHE A 171 5.58 14.33 -12.27
N LYS A 172 5.08 13.10 -12.44
CA LYS A 172 3.66 12.81 -12.67
C LYS A 172 2.92 12.31 -11.44
N GLY A 173 3.63 11.69 -10.49
CA GLY A 173 2.95 11.11 -9.33
C GLY A 173 3.93 10.55 -8.31
N TRP A 174 3.51 10.59 -7.04
CA TRP A 174 4.24 10.06 -5.91
C TRP A 174 3.36 9.00 -5.26
N LEU A 175 3.89 7.80 -5.04
CA LEU A 175 3.12 6.67 -4.55
C LEU A 175 3.82 6.01 -3.36
N ASP A 176 3.16 5.99 -2.21
CA ASP A 176 3.63 5.21 -1.07
C ASP A 176 3.61 3.71 -1.39
N ILE A 177 4.68 3.02 -1.05
CA ILE A 177 4.73 1.55 -1.12
C ILE A 177 4.19 1.01 0.22
N ARG A 178 3.12 0.20 0.16
CA ARG A 178 2.61 -0.53 1.33
C ARG A 178 3.60 -1.61 1.75
N ASN A 179 3.83 -1.75 3.06
CA ASN A 179 4.84 -2.65 3.65
C ASN A 179 6.23 -2.50 2.99
N PRO A 180 6.78 -1.28 2.95
CA PRO A 180 7.90 -0.99 2.07
C PRO A 180 9.21 -1.60 2.55
N HIS A 181 10.05 -2.03 1.61
CA HIS A 181 11.45 -2.33 1.90
C HIS A 181 12.23 -1.05 2.26
N LYS A 182 13.30 -1.18 3.04
CA LYS A 182 14.15 -0.02 3.41
C LYS A 182 14.72 0.74 2.21
N ASP A 183 14.89 0.08 1.07
CA ASP A 183 15.45 0.69 -0.14
C ASP A 183 14.37 1.31 -1.05
N GLY A 184 13.09 1.24 -0.67
CA GLY A 184 11.98 1.74 -1.47
C GLY A 184 10.72 1.93 -0.61
N ARG A 185 10.59 3.12 -0.04
CA ARG A 185 9.42 3.60 0.72
C ARG A 185 8.42 4.33 -0.18
N LEU A 186 8.93 5.08 -1.14
CA LEU A 186 8.16 5.93 -2.05
C LEU A 186 8.60 5.66 -3.49
N MET A 187 7.64 5.57 -4.40
CA MET A 187 7.87 5.62 -5.84
C MET A 187 7.62 7.04 -6.33
N VAL A 188 8.58 7.59 -7.05
CA VAL A 188 8.46 8.87 -7.74
C VAL A 188 8.44 8.58 -9.23
N LEU A 189 7.33 8.99 -9.87
CA LEU A 189 7.08 8.76 -11.28
C LEU A 189 7.43 10.01 -12.07
N ASP A 190 8.29 9.84 -13.06
CA ASP A 190 8.68 10.86 -14.03
C ASP A 190 8.21 10.46 -15.43
N SER A 191 7.84 11.43 -16.26
CA SER A 191 7.44 11.17 -17.64
C SER A 191 8.64 11.15 -18.57
N PHE A 192 8.78 10.07 -19.35
CA PHE A 192 9.69 10.09 -20.50
C PHE A 192 9.05 10.90 -21.63
N ARG A 193 9.86 11.67 -22.38
CA ARG A 193 9.41 12.28 -23.64
C ARG A 193 9.22 11.18 -24.69
N GLY A 194 7.97 10.84 -24.96
CA GLY A 194 7.59 9.85 -25.96
C GLY A 194 6.78 10.45 -27.11
N THR A 195 6.59 9.70 -28.19
CA THR A 195 5.38 9.85 -29.03
C THR A 195 4.19 9.29 -28.23
N GLU A 196 2.94 9.70 -28.50
CA GLU A 196 1.72 9.31 -27.72
C GLU A 196 1.64 7.82 -27.31
N ILE A 197 2.24 6.91 -28.09
CA ILE A 197 2.25 5.45 -27.83
C ILE A 197 3.32 5.03 -26.79
N SER A 198 4.30 5.87 -26.51
CA SER A 198 5.43 5.60 -25.61
C SER A 198 5.35 6.32 -24.26
N GLU A 199 4.56 7.40 -24.16
CA GLU A 199 4.36 8.10 -22.88
C GLU A 199 3.55 7.28 -21.85
N GLU A 200 2.64 6.42 -22.30
CA GLU A 200 1.90 5.50 -21.40
C GLU A 200 2.74 4.29 -20.94
N TYR A 201 3.71 3.87 -21.75
CA TYR A 201 4.46 2.62 -21.52
C TYR A 201 5.83 2.81 -20.89
N TYR A 202 6.34 4.04 -20.83
CA TYR A 202 7.62 4.33 -20.22
C TYR A 202 7.42 5.47 -19.24
N MET A 203 7.34 5.13 -17.95
CA MET A 203 7.49 6.06 -16.83
C MET A 203 8.85 5.83 -16.17
N GLY A 204 9.57 6.91 -15.87
CA GLY A 204 10.77 6.86 -15.04
C GLY A 204 10.33 6.55 -13.62
N ILE A 205 10.72 5.39 -13.08
CA ILE A 205 10.44 5.04 -11.69
C ILE A 205 11.71 5.23 -10.87
N HIS A 206 11.67 6.23 -10.01
CA HIS A 206 12.69 6.42 -8.98
C HIS A 206 12.14 5.87 -7.67
N LEU A 207 12.92 5.02 -7.00
CA LEU A 207 12.59 4.61 -5.63
C LEU A 207 13.31 5.51 -4.65
N TYR A 208 12.61 5.94 -3.62
CA TYR A 208 13.19 6.66 -2.50
C TYR A 208 13.10 5.80 -1.24
N GLY A 209 14.23 5.53 -0.61
CA GLY A 209 14.36 4.71 0.59
C GLY A 209 15.22 5.37 1.67
N ASP A 210 15.58 4.59 2.70
CA ASP A 210 16.33 5.05 3.88
C ASP A 210 17.72 5.62 3.51
N GLY A 211 18.27 5.19 2.35
CA GLY A 211 19.51 5.70 1.76
C GLY A 211 19.34 6.88 0.79
N GLY A 212 18.12 7.39 0.60
CA GLY A 212 17.78 8.41 -0.40
C GLY A 212 17.25 7.82 -1.71
N PHE A 213 17.40 8.57 -2.79
CA PHE A 213 17.00 8.11 -4.12
C PHE A 213 17.91 6.98 -4.61
N VAL A 214 17.28 5.89 -5.05
CA VAL A 214 17.93 4.79 -5.75
C VAL A 214 17.85 5.09 -7.23
N GLU A 215 18.98 5.55 -7.78
CA GLU A 215 19.13 5.77 -9.21
C GLU A 215 18.98 4.45 -9.97
N ARG A 216 18.23 4.49 -11.07
CA ARG A 216 18.03 3.36 -11.99
C ARG A 216 18.20 3.89 -13.40
N ASN A 217 18.81 3.10 -14.26
CA ASN A 217 18.85 3.46 -15.67
C ASN A 217 17.45 3.30 -16.30
N SER A 218 17.27 3.91 -17.48
CA SER A 218 15.98 3.89 -18.19
C SER A 218 15.47 2.47 -18.47
N ASN A 219 16.35 1.50 -18.75
CA ASN A 219 15.96 0.11 -19.01
C ASN A 219 15.43 -0.59 -17.75
N GLU A 220 16.06 -0.37 -16.59
CA GLU A 220 15.61 -0.90 -15.31
C GLU A 220 14.27 -0.31 -14.89
N SER A 221 14.10 1.00 -15.02
CA SER A 221 12.85 1.70 -14.74
C SER A 221 11.72 1.21 -15.65
N SER A 222 11.99 1.09 -16.95
CA SER A 222 11.04 0.57 -17.93
C SER A 222 10.66 -0.89 -17.65
N GLY A 223 11.64 -1.72 -17.27
CA GLY A 223 11.40 -3.11 -16.90
C GLY A 223 10.55 -3.25 -15.64
N LEU A 224 10.75 -2.37 -14.65
CA LEU A 224 9.92 -2.33 -13.44
C LEU A 224 8.51 -1.84 -13.75
N TRP A 225 8.35 -0.75 -14.51
CA TRP A 225 7.04 -0.26 -14.94
C TRP A 225 6.29 -1.32 -15.73
N LYS A 226 6.96 -1.97 -16.68
CA LYS A 226 6.39 -3.09 -17.43
C LYS A 226 5.94 -4.21 -16.51
N LYS A 227 6.74 -4.63 -15.53
CA LYS A 227 6.33 -5.64 -14.54
C LYS A 227 5.16 -5.17 -13.68
N CYS A 228 5.13 -3.92 -13.25
CA CYS A 228 4.02 -3.34 -12.50
C CYS A 228 2.74 -3.32 -13.36
N TRP A 229 2.85 -2.89 -14.61
CA TRP A 229 1.75 -2.84 -15.57
C TRP A 229 1.24 -4.23 -15.93
N GLU A 230 2.14 -5.14 -16.32
CA GLU A 230 1.82 -6.54 -16.58
C GLU A 230 1.17 -7.17 -15.35
N ALA A 231 1.68 -6.90 -14.16
CA ALA A 231 1.04 -7.35 -12.92
C ALA A 231 -0.36 -6.74 -12.71
N THR A 232 -0.62 -5.49 -13.12
CA THR A 232 -1.96 -4.90 -13.06
C THR A 232 -2.91 -5.38 -14.16
N THR A 233 -2.39 -5.97 -15.25
CA THR A 233 -3.22 -6.45 -16.38
C THR A 233 -3.37 -7.96 -16.43
N ASP A 234 -2.39 -8.70 -15.90
CA ASP A 234 -2.57 -10.08 -15.50
C ASP A 234 -3.34 -10.05 -14.17
N ASP A 235 -4.40 -10.85 -14.03
CA ASP A 235 -5.23 -10.95 -12.82
C ASP A 235 -4.45 -11.38 -11.54
N GLU A 236 -3.11 -11.37 -11.55
CA GLU A 236 -2.25 -11.74 -10.44
C GLU A 236 -1.85 -10.57 -9.50
N CYS A 237 -2.01 -9.29 -9.89
CA CYS A 237 -1.84 -8.15 -8.96
C CYS A 237 -2.99 -7.14 -8.92
N PHE A 238 -4.14 -7.43 -9.51
CA PHE A 238 -5.36 -7.13 -8.77
C PHE A 238 -5.29 -8.01 -7.53
N VAL A 239 -4.76 -7.46 -6.44
CA VAL A 239 -5.11 -7.97 -5.12
C VAL A 239 -6.62 -7.89 -5.14
N GLU A 240 -7.31 -9.02 -5.30
CA GLU A 240 -8.74 -9.11 -5.06
C GLU A 240 -8.94 -8.40 -3.71
N THR A 241 -9.46 -7.18 -3.77
CA THR A 241 -9.62 -6.37 -2.58
C THR A 241 -10.75 -7.02 -1.83
N CYS A 242 -10.38 -7.76 -0.80
CA CYS A 242 -11.36 -8.32 0.10
C CYS A 242 -12.14 -7.18 0.77
N PRO A 243 -13.43 -7.38 1.08
CA PRO A 243 -14.17 -6.51 1.98
C PRO A 243 -13.33 -6.17 3.23
N MET A 244 -13.57 -5.00 3.84
CA MET A 244 -12.75 -4.49 4.96
C MET A 244 -12.57 -5.46 6.14
N ASN A 245 -13.48 -6.42 6.32
CA ASN A 245 -13.49 -7.45 7.36
C ASN A 245 -12.91 -8.80 6.93
N GLU A 246 -12.32 -8.87 5.73
CA GLU A 246 -11.76 -10.07 5.14
C GLU A 246 -10.30 -9.83 4.70
N LYS A 247 -9.55 -10.90 4.55
CA LYS A 247 -8.17 -10.87 4.04
C LYS A 247 -8.02 -11.88 2.92
N LEU A 248 -7.16 -11.54 1.97
CA LEU A 248 -6.87 -12.39 0.83
C LEU A 248 -6.05 -13.59 1.29
N LEU A 249 -6.59 -14.79 1.11
CA LEU A 249 -5.86 -16.05 1.15
C LEU A 249 -5.44 -16.42 -0.27
N LYS A 250 -4.13 -16.52 -0.50
CA LYS A 250 -3.55 -17.09 -1.71
C LYS A 250 -2.84 -18.40 -1.38
N VAL A 251 -3.28 -19.50 -2.01
CA VAL A 251 -2.63 -20.81 -1.93
C VAL A 251 -2.00 -21.10 -3.29
N VAL A 252 -0.67 -21.12 -3.33
CA VAL A 252 0.09 -21.47 -4.53
C VAL A 252 0.51 -22.92 -4.41
N LEU A 253 0.16 -23.73 -5.40
CA LEU A 253 0.58 -25.11 -5.53
C LEU A 253 1.63 -25.19 -6.64
N ASN A 254 2.79 -25.74 -6.29
CA ASN A 254 3.86 -26.04 -7.22
C ASN A 254 4.17 -27.53 -7.17
N SER A 255 4.67 -28.09 -8.27
CA SER A 255 5.27 -29.42 -8.24
C SER A 255 6.41 -29.48 -9.23
N ALA A 256 7.52 -30.08 -8.79
CA ALA A 256 8.63 -30.44 -9.66
C ALA A 256 8.29 -31.64 -10.57
N PHE A 257 7.15 -32.30 -10.36
CA PHE A 257 6.74 -33.50 -11.06
C PHE A 257 5.39 -33.31 -11.78
N ASP A 258 5.17 -34.22 -12.70
CA ASP A 258 3.95 -34.53 -13.44
C ASP A 258 2.79 -34.90 -12.49
N VAL A 259 2.17 -33.87 -11.89
CA VAL A 259 1.09 -34.01 -10.89
C VAL A 259 -0.21 -33.43 -11.43
N GLU A 260 -1.24 -34.27 -11.52
CA GLU A 260 -2.59 -33.86 -11.85
C GLU A 260 -3.37 -33.55 -10.58
N VAL A 261 -3.74 -32.28 -10.38
CA VAL A 261 -4.63 -31.89 -9.30
C VAL A 261 -6.08 -32.22 -9.68
N LEU A 262 -6.65 -33.20 -8.99
CA LEU A 262 -8.01 -33.67 -9.26
C LEU A 262 -9.07 -32.76 -8.64
N MET A 263 -8.77 -32.16 -7.49
CA MET A 263 -9.71 -31.33 -6.73
C MET A 263 -8.97 -30.51 -5.68
N PHE A 264 -9.37 -29.25 -5.55
CA PHE A 264 -8.95 -28.38 -4.48
C PHE A 264 -10.16 -27.75 -3.78
N LYS A 265 -10.16 -27.79 -2.45
CA LYS A 265 -11.22 -27.24 -1.62
C LYS A 265 -10.65 -26.39 -0.50
N ILE A 266 -11.32 -25.29 -0.17
CA ILE A 266 -11.07 -24.51 1.04
C ILE A 266 -12.33 -24.54 1.88
N PHE A 267 -12.15 -24.71 3.18
CA PHE A 267 -13.18 -24.60 4.18
C PHE A 267 -12.77 -23.54 5.20
N GLU A 268 -13.75 -22.79 5.66
CA GLU A 268 -13.61 -21.83 6.74
C GLU A 268 -14.47 -22.30 7.92
N ARG A 269 -14.04 -22.02 9.14
CA ARG A 269 -14.78 -22.35 10.34
C ARG A 269 -15.62 -21.16 10.78
N GLN A 270 -16.94 -21.25 10.61
CA GLN A 270 -17.91 -20.27 11.07
C GLN A 270 -18.80 -20.90 12.16
N ASP A 271 -18.98 -20.20 13.28
CA ASP A 271 -19.78 -20.67 14.43
C ASP A 271 -19.46 -22.12 14.87
N GLY A 272 -18.17 -22.47 14.83
CA GLY A 272 -17.68 -23.78 15.22
C GLY A 272 -17.84 -24.90 14.19
N LYS A 273 -18.52 -24.66 13.06
CA LYS A 273 -18.72 -25.60 11.94
C LYS A 273 -17.81 -25.30 10.77
N TRP A 274 -17.45 -26.31 9.99
CA TRP A 274 -16.62 -26.17 8.79
C TRP A 274 -17.50 -26.02 7.56
N ASP A 275 -17.48 -24.84 6.96
CA ASP A 275 -18.24 -24.54 5.75
C ASP A 275 -17.31 -24.50 4.54
N GLN A 276 -17.72 -25.18 3.45
CA GLN A 276 -16.94 -25.25 2.22
C GLN A 276 -17.19 -24.00 1.39
N ILE A 277 -16.24 -23.08 1.42
CA ILE A 277 -16.31 -21.79 0.71
C ILE A 277 -15.77 -21.88 -0.72
N LEU A 278 -14.88 -22.84 -1.01
CA LEU A 278 -14.32 -23.02 -2.34
C LEU A 278 -14.27 -24.51 -2.69
N LYS A 279 -14.71 -24.83 -3.91
CA LYS A 279 -14.45 -26.12 -4.57
C LYS A 279 -14.20 -25.87 -6.04
N LYS A 280 -12.93 -26.03 -6.45
CA LYS A 280 -12.54 -25.92 -7.86
C LYS A 280 -11.92 -27.23 -8.32
N LYS A 281 -12.24 -27.60 -9.56
CA LYS A 281 -11.48 -28.60 -10.32
C LYS A 281 -10.53 -27.80 -11.19
N PRO A 282 -9.22 -27.73 -10.86
CA PRO A 282 -8.30 -26.95 -11.67
C PRO A 282 -8.31 -27.45 -13.12
N ARG A 283 -8.25 -26.51 -14.06
CA ARG A 283 -8.01 -26.78 -15.49
C ARG A 283 -6.60 -26.26 -15.77
N GLY A 284 -5.66 -27.16 -16.10
CA GLY A 284 -4.29 -26.78 -16.47
C GLY A 284 -3.21 -27.56 -15.74
N GLU A 285 -1.97 -27.36 -16.20
CA GLU A 285 -0.72 -27.85 -15.60
C GLU A 285 -0.28 -26.93 -14.44
N LEU A 286 0.54 -27.45 -13.52
CA LEU A 286 1.14 -26.67 -12.42
C LEU A 286 2.27 -25.76 -12.96
N PRO A 287 2.58 -24.61 -12.30
CA PRO A 287 2.04 -24.14 -11.02
C PRO A 287 0.62 -23.58 -11.12
N PHE A 288 -0.14 -23.69 -10.03
CA PHE A 288 -1.52 -23.23 -9.95
C PHE A 288 -1.73 -22.41 -8.67
N SER A 289 -2.41 -21.26 -8.75
CA SER A 289 -2.73 -20.42 -7.59
C SER A 289 -4.25 -20.30 -7.38
N TYR A 290 -4.68 -20.38 -6.12
CA TYR A 290 -6.06 -20.08 -5.71
C TYR A 290 -6.08 -18.86 -4.82
N GLU A 291 -6.96 -17.93 -5.14
CA GLU A 291 -7.23 -16.73 -4.36
C GLU A 291 -8.68 -16.73 -3.87
N THR A 292 -8.88 -16.34 -2.61
CA THR A 292 -10.21 -16.15 -2.02
C THR A 292 -10.11 -15.27 -0.78
N CYS A 293 -11.15 -14.48 -0.52
CA CYS A 293 -11.26 -13.68 0.69
C CYS A 293 -11.85 -14.51 1.83
N LEU A 294 -11.18 -14.50 2.99
CA LEU A 294 -11.68 -15.14 4.22
C LEU A 294 -11.84 -14.11 5.33
N SER A 295 -12.71 -14.40 6.30
CA SER A 295 -12.85 -13.57 7.49
C SER A 295 -11.56 -13.58 8.30
N VAL A 296 -11.15 -12.41 8.82
CA VAL A 296 -9.92 -12.25 9.61
C VAL A 296 -9.91 -13.03 10.94
N SER A 297 -11.07 -13.53 11.39
CA SER A 297 -11.25 -14.20 12.68
C SER A 297 -11.36 -15.73 12.60
N GLY A 298 -11.34 -16.33 11.40
CA GLY A 298 -11.68 -17.74 11.19
C GLY A 298 -10.51 -18.73 11.23
N ASP A 299 -10.77 -19.97 11.66
CA ASP A 299 -9.89 -21.09 11.31
C ASP A 299 -10.18 -21.47 9.85
N PHE A 300 -9.17 -21.82 9.05
CA PHE A 300 -9.40 -22.34 7.70
C PHE A 300 -8.64 -23.67 7.48
N GLN A 301 -9.13 -24.50 6.58
CA GLN A 301 -8.45 -25.73 6.16
C GLN A 301 -8.60 -25.87 4.66
N PHE A 302 -7.60 -26.44 4.00
CA PHE A 302 -7.73 -26.82 2.60
C PHE A 302 -7.52 -28.32 2.42
N ILE A 303 -8.18 -28.85 1.39
CA ILE A 303 -8.06 -30.24 0.99
C ILE A 303 -7.63 -30.26 -0.47
N LEU A 304 -6.48 -30.87 -0.71
CA LEU A 304 -5.92 -31.10 -2.03
C LEU A 304 -6.02 -32.59 -2.35
N LYS A 305 -6.69 -32.93 -3.46
CA LYS A 305 -6.63 -34.26 -4.05
C LYS A 305 -5.80 -34.18 -5.32
N ALA A 306 -4.70 -34.89 -5.34
CA ALA A 306 -3.79 -34.95 -6.48
C ALA A 306 -3.42 -36.40 -6.78
N ARG A 307 -3.02 -36.67 -8.02
CA ARG A 307 -2.43 -37.93 -8.45
C ARG A 307 -1.24 -37.66 -9.38
N ARG A 308 -0.39 -38.66 -9.57
CA ARG A 308 0.68 -38.60 -10.58
C ARG A 308 0.05 -38.78 -11.97
N SER A 309 0.50 -38.01 -12.96
CA SER A 309 0.02 -38.19 -14.33
C SER A 309 0.68 -39.40 -15.03
N ASN A 310 1.86 -39.83 -14.56
CA ASN A 310 2.62 -40.96 -15.12
C ASN A 310 2.97 -42.04 -14.06
N GLU A 311 2.81 -43.33 -14.41
CA GLU A 311 2.93 -44.49 -13.51
C GLU A 311 4.39 -45.01 -13.30
N ILE A 312 5.39 -44.40 -13.92
CA ILE A 312 6.59 -45.16 -14.31
C ILE A 312 7.65 -45.35 -13.21
N ASP A 313 7.60 -44.65 -12.07
CA ASP A 313 8.62 -44.83 -11.03
C ASP A 313 8.08 -44.88 -9.59
N ASP A 314 8.61 -45.80 -8.79
CA ASP A 314 8.27 -46.00 -7.36
C ASP A 314 8.90 -44.93 -6.45
N SER A 315 9.59 -43.93 -7.01
CA SER A 315 10.10 -42.80 -6.25
C SER A 315 8.96 -41.97 -5.64
N THR A 316 9.13 -41.49 -4.41
CA THR A 316 8.18 -40.57 -3.78
C THR A 316 8.22 -39.21 -4.49
N SER A 317 7.16 -38.86 -5.22
CA SER A 317 6.95 -37.52 -5.76
C SER A 317 6.45 -36.58 -4.66
N PHE A 318 6.92 -35.34 -4.67
CA PHE A 318 6.50 -34.28 -3.76
C PHE A 318 5.99 -33.08 -4.56
N GLY A 319 5.03 -32.36 -3.99
CA GLY A 319 4.68 -31.01 -4.41
C GLY A 319 5.03 -30.04 -3.31
N GLU A 320 4.99 -28.76 -3.61
CA GLU A 320 5.16 -27.67 -2.65
C GLU A 320 3.89 -26.83 -2.63
N TYR A 321 3.48 -26.36 -1.45
CA TYR A 321 2.47 -25.31 -1.37
C TYR A 321 3.00 -24.12 -0.59
N LYS A 322 2.63 -22.93 -1.06
CA LYS A 322 2.86 -21.66 -0.39
C LYS A 322 1.51 -21.10 0.03
N LEU A 323 1.45 -20.65 1.28
CA LEU A 323 0.29 -20.00 1.83
C LEU A 323 0.61 -18.54 2.12
N ILE A 324 -0.12 -17.64 1.48
CA ILE A 324 0.06 -16.20 1.59
C ILE A 324 -1.26 -15.63 2.12
N TRP A 325 -1.19 -14.78 3.13
CA TRP A 325 -2.36 -14.22 3.81
C TRP A 325 -2.19 -12.72 4.01
N GLY A 326 -3.07 -11.93 3.40
CA GLY A 326 -2.99 -10.46 3.45
C GLY A 326 -1.66 -9.91 2.89
N GLY A 327 -0.99 -10.66 2.02
CA GLY A 327 0.32 -10.33 1.46
C GLY A 327 1.52 -10.99 2.16
N ASP A 328 1.34 -11.53 3.37
CA ASP A 328 2.43 -12.17 4.12
C ASP A 328 2.50 -13.67 3.83
N MET A 329 3.69 -14.20 3.53
CA MET A 329 3.91 -15.64 3.39
C MET A 329 3.90 -16.29 4.78
N LEU A 330 2.90 -17.12 5.06
CA LEU A 330 2.75 -17.81 6.34
C LEU A 330 3.45 -19.17 6.36
N VAL A 331 3.41 -19.90 5.24
CA VAL A 331 3.87 -21.28 5.14
C VAL A 331 4.43 -21.56 3.77
N GLU A 332 5.54 -22.28 3.74
CA GLU A 332 6.10 -22.95 2.57
C GLU A 332 6.42 -24.39 3.01
N LYS A 333 5.72 -25.38 2.43
CA LYS A 333 5.85 -26.78 2.83
C LYS A 333 5.74 -27.72 1.64
N GLU A 334 6.51 -28.80 1.70
CA GLU A 334 6.35 -29.95 0.82
C GLU A 334 5.17 -30.81 1.26
N TYR A 335 4.46 -31.39 0.30
CA TYR A 335 3.45 -32.42 0.52
C TYR A 335 3.75 -33.64 -0.35
N PRO A 336 3.61 -34.87 0.20
CA PRO A 336 3.76 -36.07 -0.60
C PRO A 336 2.61 -36.18 -1.59
N VAL A 337 2.93 -36.60 -2.83
CA VAL A 337 1.93 -36.92 -3.85
C VAL A 337 1.77 -38.44 -3.93
N PRO A 338 0.77 -39.01 -3.23
CA PRO A 338 0.51 -40.44 -3.29
C PRO A 338 0.05 -40.86 -4.69
N LYS A 339 0.20 -42.15 -5.02
CA LYS A 339 -0.33 -42.73 -6.29
C LYS A 339 -1.81 -42.37 -6.48
N GLU A 340 -2.59 -42.42 -5.40
CA GLU A 340 -3.88 -41.72 -5.24
C GLU A 340 -4.08 -41.35 -3.76
N GLY A 341 -4.61 -40.16 -3.46
CA GLY A 341 -4.90 -39.78 -2.07
C GLY A 341 -5.33 -38.32 -1.86
N ASN A 342 -5.68 -38.00 -0.61
CA ASN A 342 -6.02 -36.63 -0.20
C ASN A 342 -4.95 -36.11 0.76
N VAL A 343 -4.45 -34.90 0.52
CA VAL A 343 -3.70 -34.12 1.49
C VAL A 343 -4.68 -33.15 2.14
N LYS A 344 -4.71 -33.14 3.48
CA LYS A 344 -5.56 -32.25 4.26
C LYS A 344 -4.70 -31.49 5.25
N GLU A 345 -4.73 -30.17 5.15
CA GLU A 345 -3.98 -29.26 6.02
C GLU A 345 -4.93 -28.25 6.66
N GLY A 346 -4.73 -27.96 7.94
CA GLY A 346 -5.55 -27.05 8.73
C GLY A 346 -4.71 -25.95 9.35
N PHE A 347 -5.23 -24.72 9.34
CA PHE A 347 -4.58 -23.52 9.82
C PHE A 347 -5.50 -22.72 10.73
N ARG A 348 -4.93 -22.22 11.82
CA ARG A 348 -5.58 -21.30 12.73
C ARG A 348 -4.76 -20.02 12.79
N PHE A 349 -5.37 -18.88 12.48
CA PHE A 349 -4.68 -17.60 12.59
C PHE A 349 -4.32 -17.31 14.05
N GLY A 350 -3.11 -16.77 14.27
CA GLY A 350 -2.58 -16.48 15.61
C GLY A 350 -1.88 -17.65 16.31
N GLN A 351 -1.83 -18.85 15.71
CA GLN A 351 -1.00 -19.95 16.21
C GLN A 351 0.05 -20.33 15.16
N LYS A 352 1.32 -20.52 15.59
CA LYS A 352 2.36 -21.07 14.72
C LYS A 352 1.88 -22.44 14.18
N PRO A 353 2.10 -22.75 12.89
CA PRO A 353 1.71 -24.04 12.33
C PRO A 353 2.29 -25.18 13.16
N SER A 354 1.44 -26.10 13.62
CA SER A 354 1.92 -27.34 14.24
C SER A 354 2.58 -28.22 13.17
N SER A 355 3.68 -28.88 13.55
CA SER A 355 4.35 -29.87 12.70
C SER A 355 3.40 -31.04 12.43
N PRO A 356 3.43 -31.65 11.23
CA PRO A 356 2.55 -32.76 10.89
C PRO A 356 2.81 -33.94 11.83
N SER A 357 1.73 -34.54 12.36
CA SER A 357 1.80 -35.79 13.10
C SER A 357 2.20 -36.92 12.16
N SER A 358 3.35 -37.56 12.43
CA SER A 358 3.84 -38.71 11.67
C SER A 358 2.77 -39.82 11.57
N PRO A 359 2.71 -40.55 10.44
CA PRO A 359 1.76 -41.65 10.28
C PRO A 359 2.02 -42.71 11.35
N ARG A 360 0.96 -43.05 12.10
CA ARG A 360 0.98 -44.07 13.15
C ARG A 360 1.24 -45.44 12.51
N PRO A 361 2.26 -46.20 12.92
CA PRO A 361 2.53 -47.51 12.34
C PRO A 361 1.39 -48.47 12.67
N SER A 362 0.95 -49.23 11.66
CA SER A 362 -0.04 -50.29 11.77
C SER A 362 0.46 -51.39 12.72
N PRO A 363 -0.42 -52.03 13.51
CA PRO A 363 -0.02 -53.08 14.42
C PRO A 363 0.48 -54.31 13.64
N SER A 364 1.72 -54.73 13.91
CA SER A 364 2.27 -55.97 13.36
C SER A 364 1.56 -57.17 13.98
N SER A 365 0.90 -57.95 13.14
CA SER A 365 0.43 -59.29 13.46
C SER A 365 1.64 -60.23 13.62
N THR A 366 1.88 -60.70 14.83
CA THR A 366 2.77 -61.84 15.10
C THR A 366 2.05 -63.15 14.77
N SER A 367 2.73 -63.99 13.98
CA SER A 367 2.52 -65.44 13.91
C SER A 367 3.66 -66.14 14.64
#